data_AF-A0A6S7CFZ6-F1
#
_entry.id   AF-A0A6S7CFZ6-F1
#
_cell.length_a   1.000
_cell.length_b   1.000
_cell.length_c   1.000
_cell.angle_alpha   90.00
_cell.angle_beta   90.00
_cell.angle_gamma   90.00
#
_symmetry.space_group_name_H-M   'P 1'
#
loop_
_entity.id
_entity.type
_entity.pdbx_description
1 polymer ?
#
loop_
_entity_poly.entity_id
_entity_poly.type
_entity_poly.pdbx_seq_one_letter_code
_entity_poly.pdbx_strand_id
1 'polypeptide(L)'
;MTGLVTDIGIELGKSLYWNRGMPLTSSQYVRADRRKLALLTSLLCSFFAGGVAGAFGFKQFGFIATLPLAAVLLMFAGVPVGDDLTTLRRRRRL
;
A
#
# COMPACT_ATOMS: atom_id res chain seq x y z
N MET A 1 -4.72 -4.38 0.07
CA MET A 1 -3.77 -5.40 0.59
C MET A 1 -4.00 -6.77 -0.02
N THR A 2 -5.25 -7.26 -0.11
CA THR A 2 -5.58 -8.56 -0.73
C THR A 2 -5.03 -8.73 -2.15
N GLY A 3 -5.21 -7.74 -3.04
CA GLY A 3 -4.62 -7.79 -4.39
C GLY A 3 -3.09 -7.84 -4.42
N LEU A 4 -2.44 -7.25 -3.41
CA LEU A 4 -0.98 -7.25 -3.24
C LEU A 4 -0.49 -8.67 -2.90
N VAL A 5 -1.19 -9.34 -1.98
CA VAL A 5 -0.93 -10.75 -1.61
C VAL A 5 -1.20 -11.68 -2.79
N THR A 6 -2.28 -11.46 -3.54
CA THR A 6 -2.59 -12.24 -4.75
C THR A 6 -1.50 -12.11 -5.80
N ASP A 7 -1.01 -10.89 -6.07
CA ASP A 7 0.08 -10.66 -7.03
C ASP A 7 1.41 -11.28 -6.60
N ILE A 8 1.74 -11.22 -5.29
CA ILE A 8 2.91 -11.93 -4.73
C ILE A 8 2.78 -13.43 -4.95
N GLY A 9 1.60 -14.00 -4.67
CA GLY A 9 1.32 -15.42 -4.87
C GLY A 9 1.49 -15.85 -6.33
N ILE A 10 1.03 -15.02 -7.27
CA ILE A 10 1.20 -15.27 -8.72
C ILE A 10 2.69 -15.26 -9.10
N GLU A 11 3.46 -14.25 -8.68
CA GLU A 11 4.90 -14.18 -8.99
C GLU A 11 5.70 -15.32 -8.32
N LEU A 12 5.38 -15.69 -7.08
CA LEU A 12 5.99 -16.85 -6.42
C LEU A 12 5.64 -18.16 -7.12
N GLY A 13 4.39 -18.33 -7.55
CA GLY A 13 3.95 -19.48 -8.35
C GLY A 13 4.71 -19.59 -9.66
N LYS A 14 4.93 -18.47 -10.36
CA LYS A 14 5.79 -18.41 -11.55
C LYS A 14 7.24 -18.78 -11.26
N SER A 15 7.74 -18.49 -10.06
CA SER A 15 9.15 -18.78 -9.70
C SER A 15 9.39 -20.26 -9.37
N LEU A 16 8.35 -20.94 -8.87
CA LEU A 16 8.33 -22.36 -8.56
C LEU A 16 7.87 -23.22 -9.74
N TYR A 17 7.43 -22.59 -10.84
CA TYR A 17 6.95 -23.30 -12.00
C TYR A 17 8.08 -24.06 -12.69
N TRP A 18 7.86 -25.35 -12.93
CA TRP A 18 8.87 -26.25 -13.46
C TRP A 18 8.91 -26.18 -15.01
N ASN A 19 9.87 -25.43 -15.56
CA ASN A 19 10.08 -25.27 -17.00
C ASN A 19 10.91 -26.43 -17.62
N ARG A 20 10.52 -27.71 -17.48
CA ARG A 20 11.30 -28.84 -18.07
C ARG A 20 11.11 -28.93 -19.58
N GLY A 21 12.21 -29.08 -20.32
CA GLY A 21 12.19 -29.44 -21.75
C GLY A 21 11.75 -28.32 -22.70
N MET A 22 11.56 -27.09 -22.20
CA MET A 22 11.12 -25.97 -23.02
C MET A 22 12.29 -25.03 -23.36
N PRO A 23 12.55 -24.75 -24.66
CA PRO A 23 13.54 -23.75 -25.06
C PRO A 23 13.17 -22.37 -24.51
N LEU A 24 14.17 -21.55 -24.16
CA LEU A 24 13.95 -20.19 -23.63
C LEU A 24 13.11 -19.29 -24.56
N THR A 25 13.07 -19.60 -25.85
CA THR A 25 12.32 -18.87 -26.89
C THR A 25 10.85 -19.33 -27.02
N SER A 26 10.45 -20.37 -26.29
CA SER A 26 9.07 -20.89 -26.36
C SER A 26 8.09 -19.96 -25.64
N SER A 27 6.92 -19.74 -26.25
CA SER A 27 5.83 -18.92 -25.71
C SER A 27 5.32 -19.39 -24.32
N GLN A 28 5.71 -20.58 -23.87
CA GLN A 28 5.29 -21.19 -22.61
C GLN A 28 6.36 -21.08 -21.51
N TYR A 29 7.49 -20.40 -21.75
CA TYR A 29 8.51 -20.18 -20.72
C TYR A 29 8.02 -19.17 -19.66
N VAL A 30 7.70 -19.66 -18.47
CA VAL A 30 7.20 -18.83 -17.37
C VAL A 30 8.38 -18.35 -16.53
N ARG A 31 8.61 -17.02 -16.48
CA ARG A 31 9.65 -16.40 -15.67
C ARG A 31 9.01 -15.46 -14.64
N ALA A 32 9.38 -15.63 -13.37
CA ALA A 32 8.98 -14.71 -12.33
C ALA A 32 9.72 -13.37 -12.44
N ASP A 33 8.99 -12.28 -12.22
CA ASP A 33 9.57 -10.95 -12.08
C ASP A 33 9.99 -10.74 -10.62
N ARG A 34 11.28 -10.98 -10.38
CA ARG A 34 11.88 -10.81 -9.04
C ARG A 34 11.85 -9.37 -8.55
N ARG A 35 11.84 -8.37 -9.46
CA ARG A 35 11.76 -6.94 -9.07
C ARG A 35 10.34 -6.62 -8.62
N LYS A 36 9.32 -7.03 -9.38
CA LYS A 36 7.92 -6.87 -8.98
C LYS A 36 7.65 -7.58 -7.64
N LEU A 37 8.11 -8.82 -7.48
CA LEU A 37 7.96 -9.57 -6.25
C LEU A 37 8.62 -8.88 -5.05
N ALA A 38 9.84 -8.35 -5.21
CA ALA A 38 10.54 -7.63 -4.14
C ALA A 38 9.78 -6.37 -3.71
N LEU A 39 9.30 -5.57 -4.67
CA LEU A 39 8.52 -4.35 -4.39
C LEU A 39 7.22 -4.64 -3.66
N LEU A 40 6.49 -5.66 -4.12
CA LEU A 40 5.23 -6.05 -3.51
C LEU A 40 5.44 -6.56 -2.08
N THR A 41 6.43 -7.43 -1.90
CA THR A 41 6.75 -7.99 -0.58
C THR A 41 7.23 -6.89 0.37
N SER A 42 8.08 -5.95 -0.07
CA SER A 42 8.52 -4.83 0.76
C SER A 42 7.35 -3.94 1.18
N LEU A 43 6.42 -3.65 0.26
CA LEU A 43 5.25 -2.83 0.56
C LEU A 43 4.33 -3.52 1.59
N LEU A 44 4.10 -4.83 1.44
CA LEU A 44 3.33 -5.61 2.40
C LEU A 44 4.01 -5.64 3.79
N CYS A 45 5.33 -5.84 3.83
CA CYS A 45 6.12 -5.82 5.06
C CYS A 45 6.08 -4.45 5.74
N SER A 46 6.24 -3.35 5.01
CA SER A 46 6.15 -1.99 5.55
C SER A 46 4.77 -1.70 6.15
N PHE A 47 3.70 -2.13 5.47
CA PHE A 47 2.34 -2.01 5.99
C PHE A 47 2.15 -2.82 7.28
N PHE A 48 2.58 -4.09 7.27
CA PHE A 48 2.47 -4.96 8.44
C PHE A 48 3.26 -4.42 9.63
N ALA A 49 4.50 -3.99 9.41
CA ALA A 49 5.34 -3.38 10.43
C ALA A 49 4.71 -2.11 11.00
N GLY A 50 4.16 -1.24 10.15
CA GLY A 50 3.42 -0.05 10.58
C GLY A 50 2.18 -0.41 11.42
N GLY A 51 1.43 -1.44 11.02
CA GLY A 51 0.27 -1.94 11.77
C GLY A 51 0.65 -2.48 13.15
N VAL A 52 1.70 -3.30 13.23
CA VAL A 52 2.22 -3.85 14.50
C VAL A 52 2.76 -2.73 15.39
N ALA A 53 3.52 -1.79 14.83
CA ALA A 53 4.03 -0.64 15.57
C ALA A 53 2.88 0.24 16.09
N GLY A 54 1.82 0.45 15.30
CA GLY A 54 0.62 1.16 15.73
C GLY A 54 -0.13 0.44 16.86
N ALA A 55 -0.31 -0.88 16.76
CA ALA A 55 -0.92 -1.69 17.82
C ALA A 55 -0.11 -1.65 19.12
N PHE A 56 1.22 -1.74 19.01
CA PHE A 56 2.11 -1.63 20.16
C PHE A 56 2.12 -0.21 20.76
N GLY A 57 2.12 0.81 19.90
CA GLY A 57 2.02 2.22 20.31
C GLY A 57 0.72 2.50 21.05
N PHE A 58 -0.41 1.97 20.58
CA PHE A 58 -1.69 2.08 21.27
C PHE A 58 -1.69 1.32 22.60
N LYS A 59 -1.05 0.14 22.67
CA LYS A 59 -0.90 -0.60 23.92
C LYS A 59 -0.09 0.20 24.97
N GLN A 60 0.97 0.89 24.57
CA GLN A 60 1.86 1.61 25.49
C GLN A 60 1.37 3.01 25.86
N PHE A 61 0.87 3.78 24.88
CA PHE A 61 0.50 5.18 25.04
C PHE A 61 -1.03 5.41 25.05
N GLY A 62 -1.82 4.36 24.91
CA GLY A 62 -3.27 4.44 24.87
C GLY A 62 -3.77 5.30 23.72
N PHE A 63 -4.83 6.05 23.98
CA PHE A 63 -5.50 6.89 22.98
C PHE A 63 -4.59 8.00 22.42
N ILE A 64 -3.58 8.46 23.18
CA ILE A 64 -2.65 9.53 22.73
C ILE A 64 -1.89 9.11 21.47
N ALA A 65 -1.66 7.82 21.24
CA ALA A 65 -1.05 7.31 20.01
C ALA A 65 -1.80 7.71 18.73
N THR A 66 -3.08 8.06 18.82
CA THR A 66 -3.90 8.48 17.68
C THR A 66 -3.76 9.96 17.32
N LEU A 67 -3.34 10.81 18.27
CA LEU A 67 -3.22 12.26 18.06
C LEU A 67 -2.26 12.63 16.92
N PRO A 68 -1.05 12.06 16.82
CA PRO A 68 -0.14 12.35 15.72
C PRO A 68 -0.74 11.99 14.36
N LEU A 69 -1.44 10.85 14.28
CA LEU A 69 -2.09 10.39 13.06
C LEU A 69 -3.22 11.34 12.64
N ALA A 70 -4.04 11.77 13.61
CA ALA A 70 -5.10 12.75 13.40
C ALA A 70 -4.55 14.11 12.94
N ALA A 71 -3.42 14.56 13.52
CA ALA A 71 -2.77 15.81 13.12
C ALA A 71 -2.28 15.76 11.66
N VAL A 72 -1.68 14.64 11.22
CA VAL A 72 -1.27 14.44 9.83
C VAL A 72 -2.48 14.43 8.88
N LEU A 73 -3.56 13.76 9.27
CA LEU A 73 -4.80 13.77 8.47
C LEU A 73 -5.40 15.17 8.37
N LEU A 74 -5.43 15.93 9.46
CA LEU A 74 -5.88 17.33 9.47
C LEU A 74 -5.00 18.22 8.58
N MET A 75 -3.68 18.00 8.58
CA MET A 75 -2.76 18.72 7.72
C MET A 75 -3.07 18.47 6.23
N PHE A 76 -3.28 17.21 5.83
CA PHE A 76 -3.63 16.90 4.44
C PHE A 76 -5.04 17.34 4.05
N ALA A 77 -6.00 17.25 4.97
CA ALA A 77 -7.36 17.69 4.72
C ALA A 77 -7.52 19.22 4.75
N GLY A 78 -6.61 19.95 5.41
CA GLY A 78 -6.73 21.39 5.60
C GLY A 78 -6.77 22.19 4.29
N VAL A 79 -5.92 21.81 3.31
CA VAL A 79 -5.88 22.45 1.98
C VAL A 79 -7.20 22.26 1.22
N PRO A 80 -7.66 21.03 0.91
CA PRO A 80 -8.90 20.84 0.16
C PRO A 80 -10.14 21.38 0.88
N VAL A 81 -10.19 21.30 2.22
CA VAL A 81 -11.29 21.90 3.00
C VAL A 81 -11.31 23.42 2.86
N GLY A 82 -10.16 24.08 2.87
CA GLY A 82 -10.04 25.51 2.61
C GLY A 82 -10.54 25.88 1.22
N ASP A 83 -10.12 25.14 0.21
CA ASP A 83 -10.52 25.34 -1.19
C ASP A 83 -12.04 25.15 -1.37
N ASP A 84 -12.63 24.15 -0.74
CA ASP A 84 -14.08 23.92 -0.77
C ASP A 84 -14.86 25.06 -0.09
N LEU A 85 -14.40 25.56 1.06
CA LEU A 85 -15.04 26.66 1.77
C LEU A 85 -14.99 27.97 0.99
N THR A 86 -13.88 28.25 0.30
CA THR A 86 -13.76 29.44 -0.56
C THR A 86 -14.67 29.33 -1.78
N THR A 87 -14.78 28.15 -2.37
CA THR A 87 -15.67 27.86 -3.51
C THR A 87 -17.14 28.02 -3.14
N LEU A 88 -17.55 27.48 -2.00
CA LEU A 88 -18.91 27.63 -1.46
C LEU A 88 -19.25 29.10 -1.16
N ARG A 89 -18.31 29.86 -0.60
CA ARG A 89 -18.48 31.31 -0.36
C ARG A 89 -18.63 32.10 -1.65
N ARG A 90 -17.92 31.72 -2.72
CA ARG A 90 -18.07 32.35 -4.06
C ARG A 90 -19.44 32.07 -4.65
N ARG A 91 -19.92 30.83 -4.58
CA ARG A 91 -21.25 30.45 -5.11
C ARG A 91 -22.40 31.14 -4.40
N ARG A 92 -22.30 31.42 -3.09
CA ARG A 92 -23.33 32.18 -2.34
C ARG A 92 -23.34 33.69 -2.60
N ARG A 93 -22.30 34.23 -3.26
CA ARG A 93 -22.18 35.67 -3.58
C ARG A 93 -22.64 36.02 -5.01
N LEU A 94 -23.01 35.01 -5.80
CA LEU A 94 -23.67 35.15 -7.10
C LEU A 94 -25.16 34.82 -6.92
#